data_AF-A0ABD0J0L9-F1
#
_entry.id   AF-A0ABD0J0L9-F1
#
_cell.length_a   1.000
_cell.length_b   1.000
_cell.length_c   1.000
_cell.angle_alpha   90.00
_cell.angle_beta   90.00
_cell.angle_gamma   90.00
#
_symmetry.space_group_name_H-M   'P 1'
#
loop_
_entity.id
_entity.type
_entity.pdbx_description
1 polymer ?
#
loop_
_entity_poly.entity_id
_entity_poly.type
_entity_poly.pdbx_seq_one_letter_code
_entity_poly.pdbx_strand_id
1 'polypeptide(L)'
;MKSCWFSDFFDAGLKAEGEKVETVSKPTAMADVLPEGFFDDPKMDAKVRKVEYKDKMEEEWELFQRSMKEETHVSEAIIEEEDEQVNVERNLDEIDDQMQRWKEVDDLHVKKETIAKPVGDSGNKDDDSDADLEEEDLNQFLDWRSKKSWK
;
A
#
# COMPACT_ATOMS: atom_id res chain seq x y z
N MET A 1 15.73 -33.15 -14.68
CA MET A 1 15.75 -31.72 -15.05
C MET A 1 16.65 -30.97 -14.10
N LYS A 2 17.89 -30.66 -14.51
CA LYS A 2 18.69 -29.57 -13.93
C LYS A 2 19.51 -28.97 -15.07
N SER A 3 19.24 -27.69 -15.28
CA SER A 3 19.69 -26.80 -16.33
C SER A 3 21.21 -26.56 -16.29
N CYS A 4 21.95 -27.17 -17.21
CA CYS A 4 23.33 -26.80 -17.55
C CYS A 4 23.35 -25.88 -18.78
N TRP A 5 22.74 -24.70 -18.70
CA TRP A 5 22.73 -23.75 -19.83
C TRP A 5 23.03 -22.30 -19.43
N PHE A 6 23.36 -22.04 -18.16
CA PHE A 6 23.60 -20.68 -17.68
C PHE A 6 25.07 -20.41 -17.30
N SER A 7 25.90 -21.44 -17.12
CA SER A 7 27.27 -21.26 -16.61
C SER A 7 28.33 -20.94 -17.67
N ASP A 8 28.04 -21.20 -18.96
CA ASP A 8 29.01 -21.02 -20.07
C ASP A 8 28.94 -19.64 -20.74
N PHE A 9 28.03 -18.76 -20.31
CA PHE A 9 27.85 -17.45 -20.95
C PHE A 9 28.83 -16.38 -20.43
N PHE A 10 29.31 -16.48 -19.18
CA PHE A 10 30.14 -15.44 -18.54
C PHE A 10 31.63 -15.80 -18.40
N ASP A 11 32.03 -17.06 -18.69
CA ASP A 11 33.39 -17.53 -18.40
C ASP A 11 34.39 -17.36 -19.57
N ALA A 12 33.93 -16.87 -20.72
CA ALA A 12 34.74 -16.73 -21.92
C ALA A 12 35.06 -15.26 -22.23
N GLY A 13 35.85 -14.59 -21.36
CA GLY A 13 36.32 -13.26 -21.73
C GLY A 13 37.01 -12.41 -20.68
N LEU A 14 38.07 -12.90 -20.04
CA LEU A 14 39.08 -12.02 -19.40
C LEU A 14 40.41 -12.77 -19.23
N LYS A 15 41.16 -12.92 -20.32
CA LYS A 15 42.62 -13.07 -20.24
C LYS A 15 43.21 -11.68 -20.03
N ALA A 16 43.41 -11.30 -18.77
CA ALA A 16 44.23 -10.16 -18.40
C ALA A 16 45.66 -10.66 -18.12
N GLU A 17 46.51 -10.59 -19.14
CA GLU A 17 47.95 -10.40 -18.94
C GLU A 17 48.23 -8.89 -18.89
N GLY A 18 49.13 -8.47 -17.99
CA GLY A 18 49.53 -7.07 -17.80
C GLY A 18 50.01 -6.88 -16.35
N GLU A 19 51.23 -7.28 -16.03
CA GLU A 19 52.43 -6.42 -16.05
C GLU A 19 52.60 -5.65 -14.73
N LYS A 20 53.65 -6.03 -13.98
CA LYS A 20 54.16 -5.29 -12.82
C LYS A 20 54.65 -3.92 -13.28
N VAL A 21 54.09 -2.84 -12.73
CA VAL A 21 54.69 -1.51 -12.83
C VAL A 21 55.11 -1.05 -11.43
N GLU A 22 56.41 -0.79 -11.31
CA GLU A 22 57.07 -0.30 -10.12
C GLU A 22 56.49 1.04 -9.64
N THR A 23 56.37 1.16 -8.32
CA THR A 23 55.93 2.36 -7.61
C THR A 23 57.04 3.41 -7.58
N VAL A 24 57.17 4.21 -8.65
CA VAL A 24 57.99 5.42 -8.62
C VAL A 24 57.19 6.57 -8.01
N SER A 25 57.59 6.98 -6.82
CA SER A 25 57.13 8.18 -6.15
C SER A 25 57.52 9.43 -6.95
N LYS A 26 56.54 10.25 -7.38
CA LYS A 26 56.80 11.59 -7.93
C LYS A 26 55.70 12.61 -7.62
N PRO A 27 56.03 13.92 -7.65
CA PRO A 27 55.49 14.94 -6.77
C PRO A 27 54.15 15.48 -7.24
N THR A 28 53.31 15.85 -6.28
CA THR A 28 51.99 16.46 -6.47
C THR A 28 51.97 17.72 -7.35
N ALA A 29 53.12 18.35 -7.61
CA ALA A 29 53.23 19.57 -8.40
C ALA A 29 53.09 19.37 -9.92
N MET A 30 53.23 18.14 -10.44
CA MET A 30 53.13 17.88 -11.88
C MET A 30 51.69 17.64 -12.36
N ALA A 31 50.75 17.43 -11.44
CA ALA A 31 49.34 17.20 -11.78
C ALA A 31 48.66 18.47 -12.33
N ASP A 32 49.09 19.66 -11.88
CA ASP A 32 48.52 20.97 -12.30
C ASP A 32 49.06 21.46 -13.66
N VAL A 33 50.13 20.86 -14.18
CA VAL A 33 50.81 21.29 -15.43
C VAL A 33 50.39 20.45 -16.64
N LEU A 34 49.80 19.27 -16.41
CA LEU A 34 49.42 18.32 -17.47
C LEU A 34 48.02 18.65 -18.07
N PRO A 35 47.89 18.73 -19.42
CA PRO A 35 46.61 18.90 -20.10
C PRO A 35 45.59 17.81 -19.76
N GLU A 36 44.29 18.13 -19.91
CA GLU A 36 43.21 17.14 -19.74
C GLU A 36 43.23 16.08 -20.83
N GLY A 37 43.10 14.80 -20.42
CA GLY A 37 43.20 13.67 -21.33
C GLY A 37 44.64 13.36 -21.76
N PHE A 38 45.65 13.73 -20.95
CA PHE A 38 47.05 13.43 -21.25
C PHE A 38 47.38 11.94 -21.09
N PHE A 39 46.69 11.26 -20.17
CA PHE A 39 46.73 9.80 -20.11
C PHE A 39 45.64 9.26 -21.03
N ASP A 40 46.03 8.47 -22.03
CA ASP A 40 45.13 7.74 -22.94
C ASP A 40 44.10 6.88 -22.18
N ASP A 41 44.38 6.56 -20.92
CA ASP A 41 43.46 5.92 -19.99
C ASP A 41 42.78 6.92 -19.04
N PRO A 42 41.46 7.13 -19.17
CA PRO A 42 40.68 8.05 -18.34
C PRO A 42 40.79 7.78 -16.82
N LYS A 43 41.00 6.51 -16.43
CA LYS A 43 41.18 6.07 -15.04
C LYS A 43 42.50 6.58 -14.44
N MET A 44 43.55 6.60 -15.26
CA MET A 44 44.88 7.06 -14.84
C MET A 44 44.93 8.59 -14.77
N ASP A 45 44.28 9.29 -15.69
CA ASP A 45 44.15 10.76 -15.67
C ASP A 45 43.43 11.24 -14.39
N ALA A 46 42.29 10.63 -14.07
CA ALA A 46 41.50 10.94 -12.88
C ALA A 46 42.26 10.62 -11.58
N LYS A 47 43.00 9.49 -11.55
CA LYS A 47 43.80 9.10 -10.38
C LYS A 47 44.96 10.06 -10.11
N VAL A 48 45.63 10.54 -11.16
CA VAL A 48 46.71 11.54 -11.06
C VAL A 48 46.17 12.89 -10.57
N ARG A 49 44.94 13.24 -10.97
CA ARG A 49 44.25 14.46 -10.55
C ARG A 49 43.50 14.36 -9.22
N LYS A 50 43.45 13.17 -8.61
CA LYS A 50 42.64 12.86 -7.40
C LYS A 50 41.15 13.16 -7.58
N VAL A 51 40.65 13.11 -8.81
CA VAL A 51 39.21 13.21 -9.12
C VAL A 51 38.67 11.79 -9.23
N GLU A 52 37.49 11.54 -8.66
CA GLU A 52 36.85 10.22 -8.74
C GLU A 52 36.43 9.94 -10.18
N TYR A 53 37.01 8.89 -10.80
CA TYR A 53 36.56 8.42 -12.10
C TYR A 53 35.21 7.72 -11.94
N LYS A 54 34.12 8.38 -12.33
CA LYS A 54 32.85 7.73 -12.60
C LYS A 54 32.80 7.34 -14.06
N ASP A 55 32.50 6.07 -14.33
CA ASP A 55 32.26 5.61 -15.68
C ASP A 55 30.94 6.23 -16.16
N LYS A 56 30.97 6.94 -17.29
CA LYS A 56 29.78 7.60 -17.85
C LYS A 56 28.66 6.60 -18.11
N MET A 57 29.03 5.37 -18.48
CA MET A 57 28.09 4.28 -18.70
C MET A 57 27.39 3.85 -17.40
N GLU A 58 28.11 3.79 -16.27
CA GLU A 58 27.53 3.43 -14.98
C GLU A 58 26.60 4.54 -14.46
N GLU A 59 26.98 5.80 -14.64
CA GLU A 59 26.13 6.94 -14.26
C GLU A 59 24.81 6.98 -15.04
N GLU A 60 24.86 6.76 -16.36
CA GLU A 60 23.66 6.66 -17.20
C GLU A 60 22.81 5.42 -16.84
N TRP A 61 23.44 4.32 -16.46
CA TRP A 61 22.76 3.11 -16.03
C TRP A 61 22.07 3.28 -14.67
N GLU A 62 22.74 3.88 -13.70
CA GLU A 62 22.16 4.25 -12.40
C GLU A 62 20.97 5.19 -12.57
N LEU A 63 21.08 6.16 -13.51
CA LEU A 63 20.00 7.10 -13.79
C LEU A 63 18.78 6.40 -14.40
N PHE A 64 18.99 5.46 -15.33
CA PHE A 64 17.92 4.64 -15.90
C PHE A 64 17.26 3.74 -14.85
N GLN A 65 18.05 3.09 -13.99
CA GLN A 65 17.49 2.28 -12.91
C GLN A 65 16.68 3.12 -11.92
N ARG A 66 17.11 4.35 -11.65
CA ARG A 66 16.38 5.30 -10.81
C ARG A 66 15.06 5.69 -11.46
N SER A 67 15.07 6.06 -12.74
CA SER A 67 13.84 6.46 -13.45
C SER A 67 12.83 5.32 -13.52
N MET A 68 13.29 4.09 -13.79
CA MET A 68 12.43 2.91 -13.79
C MET A 68 11.76 2.68 -12.44
N LYS A 69 12.52 2.79 -11.33
CA LYS A 69 11.98 2.63 -9.97
C LYS A 69 10.99 3.72 -9.60
N GLU A 70 11.28 4.95 -10.02
CA GLU A 70 10.42 6.11 -9.78
C GLU A 70 9.09 5.95 -10.53
N GLU A 71 9.13 5.55 -11.81
CA GLU A 71 7.92 5.33 -12.60
C GLU A 71 7.10 4.14 -12.08
N THR A 72 7.74 3.06 -11.62
CA THR A 72 7.02 1.96 -10.95
C THR A 72 6.37 2.39 -9.65
N HIS A 73 7.08 3.18 -8.83
CA HIS A 73 6.52 3.70 -7.58
C HIS A 73 5.35 4.65 -7.84
N VAL A 74 5.46 5.55 -8.83
CA VAL A 74 4.37 6.46 -9.20
C VAL A 74 3.15 5.65 -9.65
N SER A 75 3.36 4.59 -10.43
CA SER A 75 2.27 3.71 -10.87
C SER A 75 1.61 2.97 -9.70
N GLU A 76 2.40 2.44 -8.77
CA GLU A 76 1.90 1.78 -7.55
C GLU A 76 1.12 2.76 -6.67
N ALA A 77 1.63 3.97 -6.47
CA ALA A 77 0.99 5.00 -5.66
C ALA A 77 -0.37 5.44 -6.23
N ILE A 78 -0.48 5.56 -7.56
CA ILE A 78 -1.75 5.90 -8.21
C ILE A 78 -2.80 4.81 -7.97
N ILE A 79 -2.41 3.54 -8.11
CA ILE A 79 -3.34 2.41 -7.90
C ILE A 79 -3.76 2.32 -6.44
N GLU A 80 -2.83 2.50 -5.50
CA GLU A 80 -3.13 2.51 -4.07
C GLU A 80 -4.09 3.65 -3.70
N GLU A 81 -3.91 4.85 -4.26
CA GLU A 81 -4.83 5.98 -4.07
C GLU A 81 -6.24 5.68 -4.60
N GLU A 82 -6.35 5.07 -5.79
CA GLU A 82 -7.65 4.69 -6.35
C GLU A 82 -8.37 3.64 -5.49
N ASP A 83 -7.65 2.62 -5.00
CA ASP A 83 -8.20 1.59 -4.12
C ASP A 83 -8.62 2.18 -2.76
N GLU A 84 -7.84 3.10 -2.19
CA GLU A 84 -8.20 3.83 -0.98
C GLU A 84 -9.47 4.66 -1.18
N GLN A 85 -9.59 5.37 -2.31
CA GLN A 85 -10.75 6.19 -2.62
C GLN A 85 -12.04 5.35 -2.70
N VAL A 86 -11.99 4.20 -3.37
CA VAL A 86 -13.12 3.24 -3.42
C VAL A 86 -13.51 2.75 -2.03
N ASN A 87 -12.52 2.47 -1.18
CA ASN A 87 -12.79 2.05 0.20
C ASN A 87 -13.44 3.17 1.01
N VAL A 88 -13.00 4.41 0.85
CA VAL A 88 -13.58 5.57 1.52
C VAL A 88 -15.03 5.78 1.12
N GLU A 89 -15.36 5.67 -0.18
CA GLU A 89 -16.74 5.79 -0.67
C GLU A 89 -17.65 4.73 -0.06
N ARG A 90 -17.25 3.45 -0.07
CA ARG A 90 -18.00 2.38 0.57
C ARG A 90 -18.23 2.63 2.06
N ASN A 91 -17.20 3.11 2.75
CA ASN A 91 -17.28 3.39 4.18
C ASN A 91 -18.24 4.56 4.46
N LEU A 92 -18.28 5.57 3.58
CA LEU A 92 -19.19 6.71 3.70
C LEU A 92 -20.65 6.27 3.56
N ASP A 93 -20.95 5.44 2.55
CA ASP A 93 -22.29 4.86 2.38
C ASP A 93 -22.72 4.04 3.62
N GLU A 94 -21.80 3.25 4.17
CA GLU A 94 -22.07 2.45 5.38
C GLU A 94 -22.35 3.34 6.61
N ILE A 95 -21.64 4.47 6.74
CA ILE A 95 -21.88 5.45 7.81
C ILE A 95 -23.26 6.11 7.64
N ASP A 96 -23.64 6.48 6.41
CA ASP A 96 -24.94 7.08 6.13
C ASP A 96 -26.09 6.14 6.49
N ASP A 97 -25.98 4.86 6.14
CA ASP A 97 -26.93 3.82 6.53
C ASP A 97 -27.03 3.67 8.05
N GLN A 98 -25.89 3.70 8.74
CA GLN A 98 -25.88 3.66 10.21
C GLN A 98 -26.59 4.89 10.77
N MET A 99 -26.29 6.10 10.29
CA MET A 99 -26.94 7.33 10.75
C MET A 99 -28.46 7.29 10.58
N GLN A 100 -28.96 6.76 9.46
CA GLN A 100 -30.40 6.60 9.24
C GLN A 100 -31.03 5.66 10.27
N ARG A 101 -30.41 4.51 10.52
CA ARG A 101 -30.87 3.55 11.54
C ARG A 101 -30.86 4.14 12.94
N TRP A 102 -29.80 4.86 13.30
CA TRP A 102 -29.71 5.54 14.60
C TRP A 102 -30.78 6.61 14.75
N LYS A 103 -31.08 7.36 13.69
CA LYS A 103 -32.17 8.33 13.67
C LYS A 103 -33.53 7.67 13.89
N GLU A 104 -33.80 6.52 13.26
CA GLU A 104 -35.04 5.76 13.49
C GLU A 104 -35.18 5.30 14.95
N VAL A 105 -34.08 4.82 15.55
CA VAL A 105 -34.05 4.42 16.97
C VAL A 105 -34.32 5.62 17.88
N ASP A 106 -33.73 6.77 17.59
CA ASP A 106 -33.95 8.00 18.36
C ASP A 106 -35.41 8.47 18.25
N ASP A 107 -35.98 8.47 17.05
CA ASP A 107 -37.40 8.79 16.83
C ASP A 107 -38.33 7.85 17.61
N LEU A 108 -38.00 6.56 17.70
CA LEU A 108 -38.74 5.58 18.49
C LEU A 108 -38.60 5.85 20.01
N HIS A 109 -37.41 6.22 20.48
CA HIS A 109 -37.22 6.62 21.87
C HIS A 109 -38.04 7.85 22.23
N VAL A 110 -38.04 8.88 21.37
CA VAL A 110 -38.86 10.08 21.57
C VAL A 110 -40.35 9.71 21.63
N LYS A 111 -40.85 8.90 20.69
CA LYS A 111 -42.25 8.44 20.69
C LYS A 111 -42.59 7.68 21.97
N LYS A 112 -41.73 6.75 22.40
CA LYS A 112 -41.90 6.01 23.65
C LYS A 112 -41.96 6.95 24.85
N GLU A 113 -41.07 7.94 24.94
CA GLU A 113 -41.08 8.91 26.04
C GLU A 113 -42.35 9.78 26.03
N THR A 114 -42.83 10.20 24.85
CA THR A 114 -44.07 10.97 24.74
C THR A 114 -45.31 10.20 25.16
N ILE A 115 -45.37 8.89 24.87
CA ILE A 115 -46.47 8.00 25.27
C ILE A 115 -46.35 7.63 26.77
N ALA A 116 -45.13 7.42 27.25
CA ALA A 116 -44.86 7.08 28.65
C ALA A 116 -45.01 8.26 29.61
N LYS A 117 -45.08 9.51 29.12
CA LYS A 117 -45.51 10.67 29.90
C LYS A 117 -47.01 10.53 30.17
N PRO A 118 -47.45 10.27 31.42
CA PRO A 118 -48.88 10.20 31.70
C PRO A 118 -49.49 11.57 31.41
N VAL A 119 -50.33 11.63 30.37
CA VAL A 119 -51.25 12.74 30.18
C VAL A 119 -52.13 12.74 31.43
N GLY A 120 -51.94 13.75 32.27
CA GLY A 120 -52.75 13.92 33.47
C GLY A 120 -54.23 13.98 33.08
N ASP A 121 -54.99 13.05 33.66
CA ASP A 121 -56.41 13.14 34.00
C ASP A 121 -57.39 13.50 32.86
N SER A 122 -57.95 12.48 32.22
CA SER A 122 -59.38 12.48 31.88
C SER A 122 -59.86 11.04 31.70
N GLY A 123 -60.78 10.63 32.57
CA GLY A 123 -61.09 9.23 32.84
C GLY A 123 -61.74 8.42 31.71
N ASN A 124 -61.78 7.11 31.99
CA ASN A 124 -62.80 6.13 31.58
C ASN A 124 -62.65 5.51 30.18
N LYS A 125 -62.00 4.34 30.11
CA LYS A 125 -62.69 3.05 29.84
C LYS A 125 -61.68 1.93 29.68
N ASP A 126 -61.93 0.87 30.44
CA ASP A 126 -61.44 -0.48 30.22
C ASP A 126 -61.76 -0.92 28.77
N ASP A 127 -60.74 -1.31 28.02
CA ASP A 127 -60.83 -2.34 26.98
C ASP A 127 -59.40 -2.87 26.74
N ASP A 128 -58.91 -3.58 27.75
CA ASP A 128 -57.66 -4.32 27.71
C ASP A 128 -57.89 -5.58 26.87
N SER A 129 -57.97 -5.41 25.55
CA SER A 129 -57.79 -6.49 24.59
C SER A 129 -56.29 -6.58 24.26
N ASP A 130 -55.53 -6.94 25.29
CA ASP A 130 -54.17 -7.47 25.16
C ASP A 130 -54.29 -8.76 24.37
N ALA A 131 -54.06 -8.67 23.06
CA ALA A 131 -53.92 -9.84 22.20
C ALA A 131 -52.60 -10.51 22.58
N ASP A 132 -52.65 -11.29 23.66
CA ASP A 132 -51.58 -12.12 24.20
C ASP A 132 -51.21 -13.15 23.11
N LEU A 133 -50.31 -12.73 22.23
CA LEU A 133 -49.69 -13.61 21.25
C LEU A 133 -48.90 -14.63 22.07
N GLU A 134 -49.42 -15.86 22.11
CA GLU A 134 -48.82 -16.95 22.86
C GLU A 134 -47.31 -16.99 22.57
N GLU A 135 -46.51 -17.01 23.63
CA GLU A 135 -45.03 -16.98 23.57
C GLU A 135 -44.48 -18.07 22.62
N GLU A 136 -45.25 -19.14 22.39
CA GLU A 136 -44.97 -20.21 21.44
C GLU A 136 -45.05 -19.77 19.96
N ASP A 137 -45.96 -18.87 19.61
CA ASP A 137 -46.08 -18.29 18.25
C ASP A 137 -44.92 -17.33 17.95
N LEU A 138 -44.54 -16.51 18.93
CA LEU A 138 -43.35 -15.66 18.86
C LEU A 138 -42.06 -16.49 18.77
N ASN A 139 -41.94 -17.55 19.57
CA ASN A 139 -40.78 -18.44 19.53
C ASN A 139 -40.65 -19.19 18.20
N GLN A 140 -41.77 -19.57 17.58
CA GLN A 140 -41.75 -20.20 16.24
C GLN A 140 -41.36 -19.21 15.13
N PHE A 141 -41.74 -17.94 15.24
CA PHE A 141 -41.34 -16.87 14.32
C PHE A 141 -39.83 -16.53 14.43
N LEU A 142 -39.28 -16.53 15.65
CA LEU A 142 -37.85 -16.29 15.87
C LEU A 142 -36.96 -17.45 15.39
N ASP A 143 -37.51 -18.65 15.23
CA ASP A 143 -36.76 -19.85 14.87
C ASP A 143 -36.69 -20.10 13.35
N TRP A 144 -36.57 -19.02 12.56
CA TRP A 144 -36.52 -19.03 11.09
C TRP A 144 -35.37 -19.88 10.50
N ARG A 145 -34.41 -20.29 11.33
CA ARG A 145 -33.26 -21.14 10.96
C ARG A 145 -33.46 -22.62 11.30
N SER A 146 -34.48 -22.97 12.06
CA SER A 146 -34.75 -24.35 12.44
C SER A 146 -35.51 -25.07 11.35
N LYS A 147 -34.80 -25.97 10.65
CA LYS A 147 -35.46 -26.93 9.76
C LYS A 147 -36.19 -27.95 10.63
N LYS A 148 -37.53 -27.90 10.61
CA LYS A 148 -38.38 -28.99 11.09
C LYS A 148 -37.90 -30.27 10.39
N SER A 149 -37.25 -31.17 11.12
CA SER A 149 -36.92 -32.49 10.60
C SER A 149 -38.22 -33.28 10.61
N TRP A 150 -38.88 -33.37 9.46
CA TRP A 150 -40.05 -34.21 9.29
C TRP A 150 -39.61 -35.67 9.53
N LYS A 151 -40.29 -36.36 10.44
CA LYS A 151 -40.12 -37.79 10.72
C LYS A 151 -41.31 -38.54 10.17
#